data_AF-R5L6X4-F1
#
_entry.id   AF-R5L6X4-F1
#
_cell.length_a   1.000
_cell.length_b   1.000
_cell.length_c   1.000
_cell.angle_alpha   90.00
_cell.angle_beta   90.00
_cell.angle_gamma   90.00
#
_symmetry.space_group_name_H-M   'P 1'
#
loop_
_entity.id
_entity.type
_entity.pdbx_description
1 polymer ?
#
loop_
_entity_poly.entity_id
_entity_poly.type
_entity_poly.pdbx_seq_one_letter_code
_entity_poly.pdbx_strand_id
1 'polypeptide(L)'
;MKNIIDSAVRPYPKPHYSLSLTGKLEAVIGKYFVSGEGIPDRSIFTVYYSEKTAHDECVELVPDNIIAYVTSDYKFAFVLEKMLNKFISDTAEYSLSYLPVKDFMKEEFCIQTTEQTPGFFKRIVWINDDFLYDVKQDFDFNTFRLIDDGIKYLNPGHFTIYELVSYINSAEQSELI
;
A
#
# COMPACT_ATOMS: atom_id res chain seq x y z
N MET A 1 6.52 9.48 -13.04
CA MET A 1 5.63 8.66 -12.20
C MET A 1 4.79 7.76 -13.06
N LYS A 2 4.34 6.63 -12.51
CA LYS A 2 3.51 5.64 -13.20
C LYS A 2 2.08 5.69 -12.64
N ASN A 3 1.06 5.54 -13.49
CA ASN A 3 -0.30 5.35 -13.01
C ASN A 3 -0.40 4.01 -12.26
N ILE A 4 -1.00 4.00 -11.08
CA ILE A 4 -1.11 2.80 -10.24
C ILE A 4 -1.83 1.64 -10.94
N ILE A 5 -2.87 1.91 -11.73
CA ILE A 5 -3.66 0.87 -12.41
C ILE A 5 -2.87 0.23 -13.55
N ASP A 6 -2.15 1.05 -14.32
CA ASP A 6 -1.36 0.59 -15.47
C ASP A 6 -0.06 -0.12 -15.05
N SER A 7 0.41 0.14 -13.83
CA SER A 7 1.63 -0.45 -13.29
C SER A 7 1.44 -1.86 -12.72
N ALA A 8 0.19 -2.29 -12.57
CA ALA A 8 -0.14 -3.52 -11.88
C ALA A 8 0.13 -4.76 -12.74
N VAL A 9 0.96 -5.67 -12.23
CA VAL A 9 1.16 -7.00 -12.80
C VAL A 9 0.01 -7.89 -12.34
N ARG A 10 -0.84 -8.32 -13.29
CA ARG A 10 -2.01 -9.16 -12.99
C ARG A 10 -1.66 -10.65 -13.09
N PRO A 11 -1.94 -11.46 -12.05
CA PRO A 11 -1.84 -12.91 -12.16
C PRO A 11 -3.06 -13.48 -12.90
N TYR A 12 -2.98 -14.77 -13.23
CA TYR A 12 -4.09 -15.53 -13.79
C TYR A 12 -5.19 -15.74 -12.73
N PRO A 13 -6.49 -15.58 -13.07
CA PRO A 13 -7.57 -15.70 -12.10
C PRO A 13 -7.71 -17.15 -11.58
N LYS A 14 -7.77 -17.30 -10.26
CA LYS A 14 -8.20 -18.53 -9.58
C LYS A 14 -8.97 -18.18 -8.28
N PRO A 15 -10.15 -18.76 -8.02
CA PRO A 15 -10.86 -18.53 -6.76
C PRO A 15 -10.56 -19.63 -5.72
N HIS A 16 -10.72 -19.22 -4.45
CA HIS A 16 -10.57 -19.94 -3.17
C HIS A 16 -9.14 -20.15 -2.64
N TYR A 17 -8.77 -19.33 -1.66
CA TYR A 17 -7.59 -19.51 -0.81
C TYR A 17 -7.95 -20.42 0.37
N SER A 18 -7.13 -21.42 0.66
CA SER A 18 -7.30 -22.29 1.82
C SER A 18 -6.76 -21.67 3.12
N LEU A 19 -5.88 -20.67 3.02
CA LEU A 19 -5.17 -20.04 4.14
C LEU A 19 -5.12 -18.51 3.99
N SER A 20 -5.10 -17.81 5.12
CA SER A 20 -4.82 -16.36 5.16
C SER A 20 -3.38 -16.07 4.73
N LEU A 21 -3.04 -14.80 4.44
CA LEU A 21 -1.68 -14.42 4.04
C LEU A 21 -0.67 -14.76 5.13
N THR A 22 -1.01 -14.49 6.40
CA THR A 22 -0.23 -14.86 7.58
C THR A 22 -0.02 -16.37 7.64
N GLY A 23 -1.10 -17.15 7.48
CA GLY A 23 -0.99 -18.62 7.50
C GLY A 23 -0.06 -19.15 6.42
N LYS A 24 -0.12 -18.60 5.21
CA LYS A 24 0.78 -19.00 4.13
C LYS A 24 2.22 -18.54 4.35
N LEU A 25 2.42 -17.24 4.55
CA LEU A 25 3.75 -16.64 4.58
C LEU A 25 4.51 -17.04 5.86
N GLU A 26 3.86 -17.01 7.02
CA GLU A 26 4.53 -17.29 8.29
C GLU A 26 4.62 -18.79 8.58
N ALA A 27 3.50 -19.53 8.45
CA ALA A 27 3.44 -20.91 8.93
C ALA A 27 3.86 -21.95 7.88
N VAL A 28 3.59 -21.70 6.59
CA VAL A 28 3.92 -22.65 5.51
C VAL A 28 5.29 -22.36 4.91
N ILE A 29 5.57 -21.10 4.58
CA ILE A 29 6.83 -20.70 3.94
C ILE A 29 7.90 -20.37 5.00
N GLY A 30 7.52 -19.62 6.02
CA GLY A 30 8.44 -19.11 7.04
C GLY A 30 9.31 -17.95 6.53
N LYS A 31 10.09 -17.35 7.44
CA LYS A 31 10.94 -16.16 7.18
C LYS A 31 10.19 -14.87 6.84
N TYR A 32 8.86 -14.89 6.97
CA TYR A 32 8.00 -13.73 6.85
C TYR A 32 7.36 -13.39 8.19
N PHE A 33 6.90 -12.14 8.30
CA PHE A 33 5.92 -11.71 9.29
C PHE A 33 4.90 -10.78 8.63
N VAL A 34 3.62 -10.94 8.94
CA VAL A 34 2.49 -10.20 8.38
C VAL A 34 1.82 -9.42 9.51
N SER A 35 2.07 -8.12 9.55
CA SER A 35 1.46 -7.22 10.53
C SER A 35 0.12 -6.70 10.03
N GLY A 36 -0.91 -6.79 10.88
CA GLY A 36 -2.23 -6.18 10.67
C GLY A 36 -3.31 -7.11 10.13
N GLU A 37 -2.97 -8.32 9.66
CA GLU A 37 -3.98 -9.27 9.22
C GLU A 37 -4.78 -9.82 10.42
N GLY A 38 -6.11 -9.85 10.31
CA GLY A 38 -7.01 -10.27 11.39
C GLY A 38 -7.37 -9.17 12.39
N ILE A 39 -6.78 -7.96 12.26
CA ILE A 39 -7.21 -6.79 13.04
C ILE A 39 -8.45 -6.18 12.36
N PRO A 40 -9.57 -5.98 13.08
CA PRO A 40 -10.75 -5.30 12.54
C PRO A 40 -10.40 -3.93 11.95
N ASP A 41 -11.08 -3.56 10.88
CA ASP A 41 -10.95 -2.25 10.20
C ASP A 41 -9.58 -1.94 9.59
N ARG A 42 -8.62 -2.88 9.64
CA ARG A 42 -7.32 -2.73 8.99
C ARG A 42 -7.45 -2.88 7.46
N SER A 43 -7.07 -1.85 6.72
CA SER A 43 -7.14 -1.83 5.25
C SER A 43 -5.85 -2.31 4.58
N ILE A 44 -4.71 -2.23 5.28
CA ILE A 44 -3.39 -2.63 4.76
C ILE A 44 -2.61 -3.47 5.77
N PHE A 45 -2.06 -4.57 5.28
CA PHE A 45 -1.12 -5.44 5.98
C PHE A 45 0.31 -5.07 5.58
N THR A 46 1.22 -5.07 6.55
CA THR A 46 2.66 -4.85 6.30
C THR A 46 3.38 -6.19 6.33
N VAL A 47 4.11 -6.50 5.28
CA VAL A 47 4.84 -7.76 5.14
C VAL A 47 6.33 -7.52 5.32
N TYR A 48 6.90 -8.23 6.28
CA TYR A 48 8.32 -8.26 6.59
C TYR A 48 8.94 -9.56 6.09
N TYR A 49 10.19 -9.50 5.67
CA TYR A 49 10.96 -10.67 5.27
C TYR A 49 12.41 -10.55 5.71
N SER A 50 12.99 -11.63 6.22
CA SER A 50 14.43 -11.73 6.46
C SER A 50 14.91 -13.17 6.29
N GLU A 51 15.81 -13.36 5.32
CA GLU A 51 16.52 -14.63 5.08
C GLU A 51 17.32 -15.09 6.32
N LYS A 52 17.74 -14.15 7.16
CA LYS A 52 18.62 -14.39 8.31
C LYS A 52 17.88 -14.91 9.53
N THR A 53 16.56 -14.74 9.58
CA THR A 53 15.73 -15.21 10.70
C THR A 53 15.99 -16.69 10.91
N ALA A 54 16.15 -17.18 12.15
CA ALA A 54 16.25 -18.62 12.41
C ALA A 54 14.91 -19.33 12.13
N HIS A 55 14.83 -20.65 12.35
CA HIS A 55 13.57 -21.39 12.12
C HIS A 55 12.56 -21.20 13.26
N ASP A 56 13.06 -20.95 14.47
CA ASP A 56 12.34 -20.77 15.72
C ASP A 56 12.23 -19.30 16.17
N GLU A 57 12.68 -18.38 15.32
CA GLU A 57 12.65 -16.95 15.58
C GLU A 57 11.64 -16.22 14.69
N CYS A 58 11.15 -15.09 15.21
CA CYS A 58 10.30 -14.17 14.45
C CYS A 58 11.16 -13.20 13.64
N VAL A 59 10.67 -12.78 12.48
CA VAL A 59 11.30 -11.70 11.70
C VAL A 59 11.29 -10.41 12.50
N GLU A 60 12.43 -9.74 12.58
CA GLU A 60 12.52 -8.44 13.26
C GLU A 60 11.69 -7.38 12.52
N LEU A 61 10.82 -6.67 13.25
CA LEU A 61 9.86 -5.69 12.69
C LEU A 61 10.48 -4.30 12.48
N VAL A 62 11.59 -4.25 11.78
CA VAL A 62 12.30 -3.02 11.41
C VAL A 62 11.97 -2.59 9.98
N PRO A 63 12.04 -1.28 9.66
CA PRO A 63 11.74 -0.77 8.31
C PRO A 63 12.49 -1.47 7.18
N ASP A 64 13.77 -1.82 7.41
CA ASP A 64 14.63 -2.48 6.42
C ASP A 64 14.14 -3.87 6.00
N ASN A 65 13.34 -4.53 6.86
CA ASN A 65 12.76 -5.84 6.59
C ASN A 65 11.40 -5.74 5.90
N ILE A 66 10.80 -4.54 5.76
CA ILE A 66 9.53 -4.38 5.04
C ILE A 66 9.78 -4.62 3.55
N ILE A 67 9.06 -5.58 2.97
CA ILE A 67 9.16 -5.92 1.55
C ILE A 67 7.88 -5.67 0.77
N ALA A 68 6.73 -5.62 1.45
CA ALA A 68 5.46 -5.37 0.78
C ALA A 68 4.41 -4.76 1.71
N TYR A 69 3.45 -4.07 1.10
CA TYR A 69 2.17 -3.69 1.70
C TYR A 69 1.03 -4.32 0.90
N VAL A 70 0.14 -5.05 1.57
CA VAL A 70 -0.94 -5.81 0.93
C VAL A 70 -2.29 -5.29 1.40
N THR A 71 -3.22 -5.10 0.48
CA THR A 71 -4.56 -4.61 0.82
C THR A 71 -5.40 -5.73 1.44
N SER A 72 -6.24 -5.41 2.41
CA SER A 72 -6.99 -6.42 3.17
C SER A 72 -8.05 -7.16 2.35
N ASP A 73 -8.43 -6.63 1.19
CA ASP A 73 -9.27 -7.30 0.20
C ASP A 73 -8.50 -8.22 -0.76
N TYR A 74 -7.19 -8.39 -0.54
CA TYR A 74 -6.27 -9.21 -1.34
C TYR A 74 -6.28 -8.87 -2.84
N LYS A 75 -6.50 -7.60 -3.18
CA LYS A 75 -6.47 -7.16 -4.59
C LYS A 75 -5.14 -6.57 -5.01
N PHE A 76 -4.43 -5.88 -4.13
CA PHE A 76 -3.18 -5.22 -4.48
C PHE A 76 -2.08 -5.50 -3.46
N ALA A 77 -0.86 -5.61 -3.97
CA ALA A 77 0.35 -5.65 -3.17
C ALA A 77 1.38 -4.67 -3.74
N PHE A 78 1.79 -3.67 -2.96
CA PHE A 78 2.98 -2.87 -3.26
C PHE A 78 4.20 -3.66 -2.81
N VAL A 79 5.10 -4.03 -3.73
CA VAL A 79 6.21 -4.94 -3.43
C VAL A 79 7.52 -4.31 -3.89
N LEU A 80 8.55 -4.39 -3.05
CA LEU A 80 9.89 -3.97 -3.47
C LEU A 80 10.33 -4.75 -4.71
N GLU A 81 10.77 -4.05 -5.77
CA GLU A 81 11.15 -4.64 -7.06
C GLU A 81 12.15 -5.81 -6.87
N LYS A 82 13.09 -5.68 -5.94
CA LYS A 82 14.09 -6.70 -5.61
C LYS A 82 13.49 -8.02 -5.07
N MET A 83 12.30 -7.96 -4.47
CA MET A 83 11.59 -9.11 -3.88
C MET A 83 10.43 -9.61 -4.74
N LEU A 84 10.10 -8.91 -5.83
CA LEU A 84 8.88 -9.11 -6.60
C LEU A 84 8.68 -10.56 -7.04
N ASN A 85 9.66 -11.15 -7.73
CA ASN A 85 9.53 -12.51 -8.28
C ASN A 85 9.33 -13.56 -7.19
N LYS A 86 10.04 -13.41 -6.07
CA LYS A 86 9.89 -14.29 -4.91
C LYS A 86 8.50 -14.13 -4.31
N PHE A 87 8.06 -12.90 -4.07
CA PHE A 87 6.75 -12.65 -3.48
C PHE A 87 5.63 -13.19 -4.38
N ILE A 88 5.68 -12.95 -5.69
CA ILE A 88 4.73 -13.52 -6.67
C ILE A 88 4.69 -15.05 -6.58
N SER A 89 5.84 -15.71 -6.48
CA SER A 89 5.91 -17.17 -6.35
C SER A 89 5.29 -17.65 -5.03
N ASP A 90 5.64 -17.00 -3.93
CA ASP A 90 5.22 -17.34 -2.58
C ASP A 90 3.71 -17.08 -2.36
N THR A 91 3.17 -16.07 -3.06
CA THR A 91 1.75 -15.69 -3.03
C THR A 91 1.01 -16.04 -4.32
N ALA A 92 1.51 -17.00 -5.10
CA ALA A 92 0.95 -17.35 -6.42
C ALA A 92 -0.51 -17.84 -6.38
N GLU A 93 -0.96 -18.33 -5.21
CA GLU A 93 -2.34 -18.76 -5.01
C GLU A 93 -3.31 -17.60 -4.75
N TYR A 94 -2.80 -16.39 -4.47
CA TYR A 94 -3.60 -15.19 -4.26
C TYR A 94 -3.81 -14.43 -5.57
N SER A 95 -5.04 -13.93 -5.78
CA SER A 95 -5.37 -13.08 -6.94
C SER A 95 -4.92 -11.62 -6.76
N LEU A 96 -3.71 -11.44 -6.22
CA LEU A 96 -3.10 -10.13 -5.96
C LEU A 96 -2.58 -9.51 -7.25
N SER A 97 -2.91 -8.26 -7.52
CA SER A 97 -2.21 -7.45 -8.52
C SER A 97 -0.97 -6.84 -7.88
N TYR A 98 0.20 -7.11 -8.44
CA TYR A 98 1.47 -6.70 -7.85
C TYR A 98 1.92 -5.37 -8.43
N LEU A 99 2.26 -4.42 -7.57
CA LEU A 99 2.73 -3.07 -7.89
C LEU A 99 4.20 -2.97 -7.49
N PRO A 100 5.14 -3.09 -8.44
CA PRO A 100 6.57 -3.03 -8.13
C PRO A 100 7.00 -1.62 -7.76
N VAL A 101 7.66 -1.48 -6.61
CA VAL A 101 8.16 -0.22 -6.06
C VAL A 101 9.67 -0.31 -5.88
N LYS A 102 10.44 0.71 -6.26
CA LYS A 102 11.88 0.69 -5.96
C LYS A 102 12.15 1.03 -4.51
N ASP A 103 11.41 2.00 -3.99
CA ASP A 103 11.54 2.53 -2.64
C ASP A 103 10.19 3.07 -2.14
N PHE A 104 9.74 2.62 -0.97
CA PHE A 104 8.46 3.07 -0.41
C PHE A 104 8.45 4.55 -0.02
N MET A 105 9.63 5.17 0.11
CA MET A 105 9.82 6.58 0.47
C MET A 105 9.97 7.50 -0.76
N LYS A 106 9.84 6.98 -1.98
CA LYS A 106 9.95 7.78 -3.21
C LYS A 106 8.60 7.92 -3.92
N GLU A 107 8.38 9.09 -4.48
CA GLU A 107 7.23 9.38 -5.34
C GLU A 107 7.38 8.66 -6.69
N GLU A 108 6.84 7.45 -6.76
CA GLU A 108 6.90 6.63 -7.98
C GLU A 108 5.55 6.53 -8.70
N PHE A 109 4.45 6.66 -7.95
CA PHE A 109 3.10 6.45 -8.42
C PHE A 109 2.29 7.74 -8.44
N CYS A 110 1.31 7.78 -9.33
CA CYS A 110 0.26 8.78 -9.33
C CYS A 110 -1.11 8.13 -9.57
N ILE A 111 -2.15 8.88 -9.24
CA ILE A 111 -3.55 8.52 -9.50
C ILE A 111 -4.12 9.58 -10.44
N GLN A 112 -4.46 9.17 -11.66
CA GLN A 112 -5.00 10.09 -12.66
C GLN A 112 -6.51 10.29 -12.51
N THR A 113 -7.23 9.28 -12.02
CA THR A 113 -8.68 9.38 -11.75
C THR A 113 -9.02 8.66 -10.45
N THR A 114 -9.77 9.33 -9.58
CA THR A 114 -10.24 8.74 -8.31
C THR A 114 -11.33 7.69 -8.54
N GLU A 115 -12.04 7.74 -9.66
CA GLU A 115 -13.08 6.77 -10.03
C GLU A 115 -12.57 5.35 -10.25
N GLN A 116 -11.31 5.19 -10.68
CA GLN A 116 -10.68 3.89 -10.89
C GLN A 116 -9.85 3.43 -9.68
N THR A 117 -9.82 4.22 -8.61
CA THR A 117 -9.02 3.86 -7.44
C THR A 117 -9.61 2.63 -6.75
N PRO A 118 -8.76 1.67 -6.37
CA PRO A 118 -9.18 0.52 -5.55
C PRO A 118 -10.01 0.96 -4.33
N GLY A 119 -10.99 0.15 -3.92
CA GLY A 119 -12.03 0.58 -2.96
C GLY A 119 -11.52 1.20 -1.65
N PHE A 120 -10.33 0.81 -1.17
CA PHE A 120 -9.71 1.37 0.04
C PHE A 120 -9.23 2.82 -0.14
N PHE A 121 -8.92 3.27 -1.36
CA PHE A 121 -8.54 4.66 -1.63
C PHE A 121 -9.70 5.65 -1.55
N LYS A 122 -10.95 5.17 -1.52
CA LYS A 122 -12.13 6.05 -1.35
C LYS A 122 -12.16 6.76 0.00
N ARG A 123 -11.42 6.25 1.00
CA ARG A 123 -11.28 6.87 2.32
C ARG A 123 -10.25 8.01 2.35
N ILE A 124 -9.52 8.22 1.25
CA ILE A 124 -8.48 9.24 1.17
C ILE A 124 -9.05 10.51 0.56
N VAL A 125 -8.80 11.63 1.23
CA VAL A 125 -9.01 12.96 0.65
C VAL A 125 -7.88 13.24 -0.32
N TRP A 126 -8.20 13.29 -1.61
CA TRP A 126 -7.27 13.64 -2.67
C TRP A 126 -7.38 15.12 -3.01
N ILE A 127 -6.29 15.85 -2.84
CA ILE A 127 -6.20 17.27 -3.17
C ILE A 127 -4.97 17.48 -4.05
N ASN A 128 -5.17 17.96 -5.28
CA ASN A 128 -4.06 18.45 -6.09
C ASN A 128 -3.69 19.86 -5.60
N ASP A 129 -2.58 19.98 -4.88
CA ASP A 129 -2.08 21.23 -4.32
C ASP A 129 -0.97 21.88 -5.19
N ASP A 130 -0.74 21.39 -6.40
CA ASP A 130 0.29 21.90 -7.32
C ASP A 130 0.13 23.40 -7.60
N PHE A 131 -1.11 23.91 -7.58
CA PHE A 131 -1.42 25.34 -7.76
C PHE A 131 -0.81 26.25 -6.68
N LEU A 132 -0.38 25.70 -5.54
CA LEU A 132 0.34 26.47 -4.51
C LEU A 132 1.76 26.84 -4.94
N TYR A 133 2.34 26.07 -5.88
CA TYR A 133 3.74 26.20 -6.28
C TYR A 133 3.91 26.50 -7.78
N ASP A 134 2.96 26.06 -8.62
CA ASP A 134 2.98 26.29 -10.05
C ASP A 134 2.30 27.60 -10.44
N VAL A 135 3.11 28.61 -10.74
CA VAL A 135 2.66 29.94 -11.18
C VAL A 135 1.86 29.95 -12.48
N LYS A 136 1.79 28.82 -13.20
CA LYS A 136 1.00 28.68 -14.44
C LYS A 136 -0.40 28.13 -14.19
N GLN A 137 -0.69 27.60 -13.01
CA GLN A 137 -2.02 27.11 -12.65
C GLN A 137 -2.84 28.21 -11.98
N ASP A 138 -4.13 28.25 -12.29
CA ASP A 138 -5.05 29.15 -11.59
C ASP A 138 -5.17 28.72 -10.13
N PHE A 139 -5.14 29.69 -9.22
CA PHE A 139 -5.23 29.42 -7.80
C PHE A 139 -6.64 28.94 -7.42
N ASP A 140 -6.74 27.72 -6.88
CA ASP A 140 -8.00 27.15 -6.42
C ASP A 140 -8.29 27.53 -4.96
N PHE A 141 -9.04 28.60 -4.77
CA PHE A 141 -9.44 29.08 -3.44
C PHE A 141 -10.26 28.08 -2.63
N ASN A 142 -11.08 27.25 -3.28
CA ASN A 142 -11.91 26.28 -2.56
C ASN A 142 -11.04 25.17 -1.99
N THR A 143 -10.12 24.66 -2.80
CA THR A 143 -9.15 23.64 -2.38
C THR A 143 -8.19 24.20 -1.35
N PHE A 144 -7.69 25.43 -1.52
CA PHE A 144 -6.84 26.08 -0.52
C PHE A 144 -7.53 26.20 0.84
N ARG A 145 -8.83 26.52 0.88
CA ARG A 145 -9.56 26.57 2.17
C ARG A 145 -9.55 25.23 2.89
N LEU A 146 -9.70 24.11 2.16
CA LEU A 146 -9.62 22.77 2.76
C LEU A 146 -8.24 22.51 3.38
N ILE A 147 -7.17 22.96 2.71
CA ILE A 147 -5.79 22.86 3.20
C ILE A 147 -5.60 23.75 4.44
N ASP A 148 -6.06 25.00 4.40
CA ASP A 148 -5.95 25.98 5.50
C ASP A 148 -6.74 25.53 6.74
N ASP A 149 -7.88 24.87 6.55
CA ASP A 149 -8.67 24.23 7.61
C ASP A 149 -7.96 23.01 8.24
N GLY A 150 -6.78 22.62 7.73
CA GLY A 150 -5.95 21.54 8.26
C GLY A 150 -6.46 20.13 7.92
N ILE A 151 -7.26 19.99 6.86
CA ILE A 151 -7.72 18.69 6.40
C ILE A 151 -6.52 17.85 5.99
N LYS A 152 -6.43 16.62 6.51
CA LYS A 152 -5.40 15.68 6.08
C LYS A 152 -5.72 15.19 4.66
N TYR A 153 -4.79 15.33 3.72
CA TYR A 153 -4.94 14.87 2.34
C TYR A 153 -3.67 14.18 1.81
N LEU A 154 -3.77 13.61 0.60
CA LEU A 154 -2.63 13.25 -0.25
C LEU A 154 -2.77 13.93 -1.60
N ASN A 155 -1.64 14.34 -2.21
CA ASN A 155 -1.65 14.83 -3.58
C ASN A 155 -1.67 13.64 -4.55
N PRO A 156 -2.65 13.55 -5.48
CA PRO A 156 -2.76 12.42 -6.42
C PRO A 156 -1.58 12.32 -7.39
N GLY A 157 -0.87 13.41 -7.63
CA GLY A 157 0.37 13.49 -8.41
C GLY A 157 1.63 13.36 -7.57
N HIS A 158 1.58 13.57 -6.25
CA HIS A 158 2.76 13.63 -5.38
C HIS A 158 2.50 12.90 -4.05
N PHE A 159 2.80 11.61 -4.03
CA PHE A 159 2.78 10.82 -2.79
C PHE A 159 3.75 9.63 -2.84
N THR A 160 4.24 9.26 -1.67
CA THR A 160 5.00 8.02 -1.44
C THR A 160 4.07 6.90 -0.97
N ILE A 161 4.47 5.64 -1.16
CA ILE A 161 3.70 4.51 -0.63
C ILE A 161 3.67 4.54 0.90
N TYR A 162 4.74 5.03 1.53
CA TYR A 162 4.77 5.22 2.98
C TYR A 162 3.70 6.23 3.46
N GLU A 163 3.56 7.38 2.80
CA GLU A 163 2.52 8.36 3.13
C GLU A 163 1.13 7.80 2.91
N LEU A 164 0.93 7.06 1.81
CA LEU A 164 -0.33 6.37 1.52
C LEU A 164 -0.74 5.44 2.67
N VAL A 165 0.17 4.55 3.08
CA VAL A 165 -0.06 3.58 4.16
C VAL A 165 -0.27 4.30 5.49
N SER A 166 0.53 5.33 5.77
CA SER A 166 0.42 6.13 7.00
C SER A 166 -0.89 6.89 7.10
N TYR A 167 -1.38 7.44 5.98
CA TYR A 167 -2.68 8.09 5.89
C TYR A 167 -3.80 7.11 6.26
N ILE A 168 -3.84 5.96 5.58
CA ILE A 168 -4.86 4.93 5.78
C ILE A 168 -4.86 4.45 7.25
N ASN A 169 -3.70 4.09 7.79
CA ASN A 169 -3.59 3.59 9.16
C ASN A 169 -4.01 4.63 10.21
N SER A 170 -3.79 5.92 9.95
CA SER A 170 -4.20 6.99 10.88
C SER A 170 -5.68 7.31 10.84
N ALA A 171 -6.31 7.17 9.66
CA ALA A 171 -7.75 7.36 9.50
C ALA A 171 -8.52 6.29 10.29
N GLU A 172 -8.03 5.05 10.26
CA GLU A 172 -8.59 3.92 11.03
C GLU A 172 -8.53 4.13 12.55
N GLN A 173 -7.49 4.79 13.07
CA GLN A 173 -7.40 5.12 14.50
C GLN A 173 -8.37 6.23 14.94
N SER A 174 -8.78 7.09 14.00
CA SER A 174 -9.65 8.23 14.30
C SER A 174 -11.14 7.86 14.30
N GLU A 175 -11.53 6.77 13.64
CA GLU A 175 -12.91 6.24 13.64
C GLU A 175 -13.27 5.45 14.92
N LEU A 176 -12.31 5.25 15.84
CA LEU A 176 -12.46 4.47 17.09
C LEU A 176 -12.66 5.34 18.35
N ILE A 177 -12.81 6.66 18.22
CA ILE A 177 -13.01 7.62 19.33
C ILE A 177 -14.42 8.19 19.30
#